data_AF-A0A967LRY0-F1
#
_entry.id   AF-A0A967LRY0-F1
#
_cell.length_a   1.000
_cell.length_b   1.000
_cell.length_c   1.000
_cell.angle_alpha   90.00
_cell.angle_beta   90.00
_cell.angle_gamma   90.00
#
_symmetry.space_group_name_H-M   'P 1'
#
loop_
_entity.id
_entity.type
_entity.pdbx_description
1 polymer ?
#
loop_
_entity_poly.entity_id
_entity_poly.type
_entity_poly.pdbx_seq_one_letter_code
_entity_poly.pdbx_strand_id
1 'polypeptide(L)' 'ALTAGVRVGSEIGPLRRVICHTPGPELLAVTPTTKEDFLYDDLLDLEEAVREHTRFRALLSRFAEVYEVADLLADV' A
#
# COMPACT_ATOMS: atom_id res chain seq x y z
N ALA A 1 1.77 10.01 -16.86
CA ALA A 1 0.59 10.77 -17.34
C ALA A 1 -0.71 10.08 -16.91
N LEU A 2 -1.17 10.35 -15.67
CA LEU A 2 -2.50 9.96 -15.19
C LEU A 2 -3.53 11.00 -15.65
N THR A 3 -3.73 11.15 -16.96
CA THR A 3 -4.63 12.16 -17.54
C THR A 3 -6.05 11.64 -17.83
N ALA A 4 -6.28 10.34 -17.66
CA ALA A 4 -7.62 9.76 -17.71
C ALA A 4 -8.19 9.65 -16.29
N GLY A 5 -9.35 10.25 -16.05
CA GLY A 5 -10.01 10.29 -14.74
C GLY A 5 -10.16 8.92 -14.07
N VAL A 6 -10.20 8.92 -12.73
CA VAL A 6 -10.37 7.70 -11.92
C VAL A 6 -11.76 7.11 -12.16
N ARG A 7 -11.83 5.81 -12.41
CA ARG A 7 -13.08 5.07 -12.60
C ARG A 7 -13.05 3.76 -11.86
N VAL A 8 -13.86 3.67 -10.81
CA VAL A 8 -14.14 2.43 -10.06
C VAL A 8 -15.64 2.18 -10.16
N GLY A 9 -16.03 1.17 -10.95
CA GLY A 9 -17.44 0.87 -11.23
C GLY A 9 -17.91 -0.49 -10.70
N SER A 10 -17.02 -1.24 -10.07
CA SER A 10 -17.27 -2.58 -9.51
C SER A 10 -16.17 -2.92 -8.51
N GLU A 11 -16.52 -3.63 -7.44
CA GLU A 11 -15.57 -4.15 -6.43
C GLU A 11 -15.02 -5.53 -6.78
N ILE A 12 -15.66 -6.26 -7.70
CA ILE A 12 -15.32 -7.64 -8.07
C ILE A 12 -14.94 -7.81 -9.55
N GLY A 13 -15.04 -6.74 -10.35
CA GLY A 13 -14.64 -6.75 -11.75
C GLY A 13 -13.11 -6.83 -11.91
N PRO A 14 -12.62 -7.04 -13.15
CA PRO A 14 -11.18 -7.12 -13.40
C PRO A 14 -10.45 -5.84 -12.97
N LEU A 15 -9.46 -6.00 -12.08
CA LEU A 15 -8.61 -4.92 -11.62
C LEU A 15 -7.66 -4.49 -12.74
N ARG A 16 -7.63 -3.19 -13.08
CA ARG A 16 -6.78 -2.65 -14.16
C ARG A 16 -5.57 -1.89 -13.63
N ARG A 17 -5.80 -1.08 -12.59
CA ARG A 17 -4.82 -0.22 -11.94
C ARG A 17 -5.08 -0.23 -10.44
N VAL A 18 -4.03 -0.22 -9.64
CA VAL A 18 -4.10 -0.17 -8.17
C VAL A 18 -2.96 0.69 -7.64
N ILE A 19 -3.19 1.38 -6.54
CA ILE A 19 -2.18 2.16 -5.83
C ILE A 19 -1.88 1.42 -4.53
N CYS A 20 -0.60 1.23 -4.24
CA CYS A 20 -0.11 0.61 -3.01
C CYS A 20 0.87 1.54 -2.29
N HIS A 21 1.02 1.33 -0.98
CA HIS A 21 2.03 1.99 -0.17
C HIS A 21 2.80 0.92 0.60
N THR A 22 4.09 0.81 0.31
CA THR A 22 5.00 -0.12 0.94
C THR A 22 5.28 0.38 2.36
N PRO A 23 5.03 -0.46 3.39
CA PRO A 23 5.31 -0.08 4.76
C PRO A 23 6.76 0.39 4.92
N GLY A 24 6.94 1.53 5.57
CA GLY A 24 8.23 2.15 5.80
C GLY A 24 8.52 2.41 7.28
N PRO A 25 9.49 3.30 7.57
CA PRO A 25 9.91 3.65 8.93
C PRO A 25 8.78 4.14 9.83
N GLU A 26 7.65 4.58 9.27
CA GLU A 26 6.45 4.95 10.03
C GLU A 26 5.97 3.82 10.97
N LEU A 27 6.16 2.55 10.62
CA LEU A 27 5.80 1.43 11.49
C LEU A 27 6.65 1.39 12.78
N LEU A 28 7.86 1.96 12.78
CA LEU A 28 8.71 2.01 13.98
C LEU A 28 8.15 2.94 15.05
N ALA A 29 7.23 3.84 14.68
CA ALA A 29 6.54 4.71 15.63
C ALA A 29 5.40 3.99 16.35
N VAL A 30 4.99 2.80 15.89
CA VAL A 30 3.97 1.97 16.52
C VAL A 30 4.60 1.23 17.71
N THR A 31 4.24 1.65 18.91
CA THR A 31 4.75 1.11 20.18
C THR A 31 3.56 0.69 21.06
N PRO A 32 3.77 -0.08 22.16
CA PRO A 32 2.67 -0.49 23.04
C PRO A 32 1.80 0.66 23.54
N THR A 33 2.39 1.84 23.73
CA THR A 33 1.69 3.03 24.21
C THR A 33 1.04 3.87 23.11
N THR A 34 1.51 3.75 21.86
CA THR A 34 1.03 4.57 20.73
C THR A 34 0.13 3.80 19.76
N LYS A 35 0.05 2.47 19.86
CA LYS A 35 -0.67 1.64 18.88
C LYS A 35 -2.17 1.98 18.78
N GLU A 36 -2.82 2.30 19.89
CA GLU A 36 -4.26 2.67 19.88
C GLU A 36 -4.47 4.01 19.17
N ASP A 37 -3.60 5.00 19.43
CA ASP A 37 -3.63 6.30 18.76
C ASP A 37 -3.34 6.18 17.26
N PHE A 38 -2.51 5.22 16.87
CA PHE A 38 -2.15 4.94 15.47
C PHE A 38 -3.06 3.91 14.81
N LEU A 39 -4.12 3.46 15.49
CA LEU A 39 -5.13 2.53 14.96
C LEU A 39 -4.56 1.15 14.57
N TYR A 40 -3.54 0.69 15.29
CA TYR A 40 -2.98 -0.65 15.18
C TYR A 40 -3.48 -1.56 16.33
N ASP A 41 -4.01 -2.72 15.96
CA ASP A 41 -4.42 -3.74 16.93
C ASP A 41 -3.21 -4.32 17.71
N ASP A 42 -2.08 -4.50 17.02
CA ASP A 42 -0.84 -5.03 17.59
C ASP A 42 0.42 -4.43 16.94
N LEU A 43 1.57 -4.70 17.55
CA LEU A 43 2.86 -4.30 17.01
C LEU A 43 3.22 -5.12 15.76
N LEU A 44 3.77 -4.45 14.78
CA LEU A 44 4.22 -5.06 13.53
C LEU A 44 5.74 -5.06 13.45
N ASP A 45 6.29 -6.17 12.99
CA ASP A 45 7.69 -6.22 12.57
C ASP A 45 7.82 -5.60 11.18
N LEU A 46 8.65 -4.56 11.05
CA LEU A 46 8.80 -3.82 9.80
C LEU A 46 9.37 -4.70 8.67
N GLU A 47 10.35 -5.56 8.98
CA GLU A 47 10.98 -6.41 7.97
C GLU A 47 9.99 -7.44 7.43
N GLU A 48 9.21 -8.05 8.32
CA GLU A 48 8.12 -8.95 7.96
C GLU A 48 7.06 -8.24 7.12
N ALA A 49 6.57 -7.08 7.58
CA ALA A 49 5.54 -6.31 6.89
C ALA A 49 5.97 -5.91 5.46
N VAL A 50 7.22 -5.48 5.30
CA VAL A 50 7.81 -5.17 3.98
C VAL A 50 7.88 -6.43 3.12
N ARG A 51 8.30 -7.57 3.70
CA ARG A 51 8.43 -8.83 2.97
C ARG A 51 7.07 -9.35 2.49
N GLU A 52 6.05 -9.33 3.34
CA GLU A 52 4.68 -9.71 3.00
C GLU A 52 4.09 -8.77 1.93
N HIS A 53 4.23 -7.46 2.13
CA HIS A 53 3.75 -6.46 1.17
C HIS A 53 4.45 -6.60 -0.19
N THR A 54 5.75 -6.88 -0.21
CA THR A 54 6.50 -7.12 -1.46
C THR A 54 5.92 -8.31 -2.23
N ARG A 55 5.59 -9.40 -1.54
CA ARG A 55 4.94 -10.57 -2.18
C ARG A 55 3.55 -10.22 -2.69
N PHE A 56 2.76 -9.48 -1.91
CA PHE A 56 1.44 -9.01 -2.30
C PHE A 56 1.49 -8.13 -3.55
N ARG A 57 2.39 -7.15 -3.59
CA ARG A 57 2.61 -6.25 -4.72
C ARG A 57 3.06 -7.00 -5.97
N ALA A 58 3.95 -7.99 -5.82
CA ALA A 58 4.38 -8.86 -6.91
C ALA A 58 3.22 -9.70 -7.48
N LEU A 59 2.32 -10.18 -6.62
CA LEU A 59 1.11 -10.89 -7.06
C LEU A 59 0.17 -9.96 -7.82
N LEU A 60 -0.12 -8.77 -7.31
CA LEU A 60 -0.97 -7.78 -7.97
C LEU A 60 -0.42 -7.37 -9.36
N SER A 61 0.90 -7.21 -9.47
CA SER A 61 1.58 -6.83 -10.72
C SER A 61 1.41 -7.83 -11.86
N ARG A 62 0.96 -9.06 -11.56
CA ARG A 62 0.62 -10.06 -12.59
C ARG A 62 -0.75 -9.82 -13.24
N PHE A 63 -1.61 -9.02 -12.62
CA PHE A 63 -3.00 -8.84 -13.03
C PHE A 63 -3.36 -7.37 -13.32
N ALA A 64 -2.67 -6.43 -12.67
CA ALA A 64 -2.95 -5.00 -12.78
C ALA A 64 -1.65 -4.18 -12.79
N GLU A 65 -1.72 -2.96 -13.30
CA GLU A 65 -0.65 -1.99 -13.15
C GLU A 65 -0.65 -1.45 -11.71
N VAL A 66 0.48 -1.63 -11.02
CA VAL A 66 0.63 -1.25 -9.61
C VAL A 66 1.45 0.03 -9.52
N TYR A 67 0.85 1.07 -8.99
CA TYR A 67 1.48 2.35 -8.70
C TYR A 67 1.87 2.42 -7.23
N GLU A 68 2.96 3.14 -6.95
CA GLU A 68 3.39 3.39 -5.59
C GLU A 68 3.05 4.80 -5.15
N VAL A 69 2.51 4.96 -3.93
CA VAL A 69 2.15 6.29 -3.39
C VAL A 69 3.35 7.23 -3.38
N ALA A 70 4.52 6.75 -2.95
CA ALA A 70 5.74 7.56 -2.89
C ALA A 70 6.16 8.09 -4.27
N ASP A 71 6.11 7.24 -5.30
CA ASP A 71 6.46 7.61 -6.67
C ASP A 71 5.46 8.62 -7.23
N LEU A 72 4.15 8.36 -7.04
CA LEU A 72 3.10 9.28 -7.48
C LEU A 72 3.18 10.65 -6.81
N LEU A 73 3.58 10.71 -5.54
CA LEU A 73 3.76 11.95 -4.81
C LEU A 73 4.98 12.74 -5.31
N ALA A 74 6.06 12.04 -5.68
CA ALA A 74 7.27 12.66 -6.22
C ALA A 74 7.05 13.26 -7.63
N ASP A 75 6.06 12.77 -8.37
CA ASP A 75 5.69 13.22 -9.71
C ASP A 75 4.78 14.47 -9.73
N VAL A 76 4.45 15.04 -8.57
CA VAL A 76 3.58 16.24 -8.41
C VAL A 76 4.37 17.55 -8.45
#